data_AF-A0A1H6HC23-F1
#
_entry.id   AF-A0A1H6HC23-F1
#
_cell.length_a   1.000
_cell.length_b   1.000
_cell.length_c   1.000
_cell.angle_alpha   90.00
_cell.angle_beta   90.00
_cell.angle_gamma   90.00
#
_symmetry.space_group_name_H-M   'P 1'
#
loop_
_entity.id
_entity.type
_entity.pdbx_description
1 polymer ?
#
loop_
_entity_poly.entity_id
_entity_poly.type
_entity_poly.pdbx_seq_one_letter_code
_entity_poly.pdbx_strand_id
1 'polypeptide(L)'
;MRKQIKIPELTEAISEVIKDLYKEKGTAVLDENNQYFNEIGKNLGLERYTSTEHNVTCSKLFAICDFFEISMSEFFIKVEEKNQLLKFDKQRQGELVKKAYRNM
;
A
#
# COMPACT_ATOMS: atom_id res chain seq x y z
N MET A 1 -13.05 -6.74 -17.99
CA MET A 1 -12.33 -5.68 -17.25
C MET A 1 -10.94 -5.54 -17.84
N ARG A 2 -10.48 -4.33 -18.16
CA ARG A 2 -9.09 -4.13 -18.59
C ARG A 2 -8.16 -4.47 -17.42
N LYS A 3 -7.14 -5.29 -17.67
CA LYS A 3 -6.12 -5.68 -16.69
C LYS A 3 -5.43 -4.39 -16.23
N GLN A 4 -5.39 -4.14 -14.92
CA GLN A 4 -4.66 -2.99 -14.38
C GLN A 4 -3.16 -3.24 -14.50
N ILE A 5 -2.38 -2.18 -14.72
CA ILE A 5 -0.92 -2.28 -14.65
C ILE A 5 -0.55 -2.73 -13.24
N LYS A 6 0.43 -3.63 -13.12
CA LYS A 6 0.95 -4.07 -11.83
C LYS A 6 2.46 -3.94 -11.84
N ILE A 7 2.97 -3.18 -10.87
CA ILE A 7 4.41 -3.03 -10.62
C ILE A 7 4.67 -3.80 -9.31
N PRO A 8 5.17 -5.05 -9.36
CA PRO A 8 5.35 -5.90 -8.18
C PRO A 8 6.13 -5.20 -7.07
N GLU A 9 7.20 -4.49 -7.43
CA GLU A 9 8.06 -3.75 -6.54
C GLU A 9 7.28 -2.74 -5.69
N LEU A 10 6.27 -2.08 -6.28
CA LEU A 10 5.40 -1.12 -5.60
C LEU A 10 4.40 -1.83 -4.69
N THR A 11 3.73 -2.87 -5.19
CA THR A 11 2.73 -3.61 -4.39
C THR A 11 3.35 -4.35 -3.21
N GLU A 12 4.57 -4.86 -3.37
CA GLU A 12 5.37 -5.48 -2.31
C GLU A 12 5.72 -4.46 -1.22
N ALA A 13 6.31 -3.32 -1.61
CA ALA A 13 6.70 -2.28 -0.66
C ALA A 13 5.50 -1.70 0.11
N ILE A 14 4.37 -1.45 -0.57
CA ILE A 14 3.12 -1.02 0.09
C ILE A 14 2.66 -2.07 1.11
N SER A 15 2.69 -3.35 0.73
CA SER A 15 2.29 -4.45 1.61
C SER A 15 3.16 -4.54 2.86
N GLU A 16 4.47 -4.37 2.71
CA GLU A 16 5.42 -4.35 3.82
C GLU A 16 5.22 -3.16 4.75
N VAL A 17 5.02 -1.95 4.21
CA VAL A 17 4.72 -0.77 5.04
C VAL A 17 3.44 -0.98 5.85
N ILE A 18 2.39 -1.50 5.22
CA ILE A 18 1.14 -1.81 5.94
C ILE A 18 1.41 -2.81 7.06
N LYS A 19 2.14 -3.91 6.80
CA LYS A 19 2.51 -4.91 7.82
C LYS A 19 3.32 -4.34 8.98
N ASP A 20 4.16 -3.36 8.74
CA ASP A 20 4.95 -2.73 9.80
C ASP A 20 4.11 -1.76 10.62
N LEU A 21 3.28 -0.93 9.99
CA LEU A 21 2.28 -0.10 10.68
C LEU A 21 1.36 -0.94 11.57
N TYR A 22 1.01 -2.14 11.10
CA TYR A 22 0.29 -3.15 11.86
C TYR A 22 1.01 -3.59 13.14
N LYS A 23 2.31 -3.89 13.04
CA LYS A 23 3.11 -4.32 14.19
C LYS A 23 3.33 -3.18 15.18
N GLU A 24 3.56 -1.97 14.68
CA GLU A 24 3.80 -0.77 15.48
C GLU A 24 2.58 -0.40 16.32
N LYS A 25 1.36 -0.57 15.79
CA LYS A 25 0.12 -0.24 16.50
C LYS A 25 -0.17 -1.17 17.70
N GLY A 26 0.39 -2.39 17.71
CA GLY A 26 0.50 -3.24 18.90
C GLY A 26 -0.80 -3.77 19.52
N THR A 27 -1.98 -3.41 19.02
CA THR A 27 -3.29 -3.86 19.51
C THR A 27 -3.88 -5.00 18.68
N ALA A 28 -4.91 -5.67 19.20
CA ALA A 28 -5.70 -6.64 18.45
C ALA A 28 -6.49 -5.89 17.35
N VAL A 29 -5.83 -5.61 16.23
CA VAL A 29 -6.32 -4.74 15.13
C VAL A 29 -7.67 -5.18 14.55
N LEU A 30 -8.10 -6.41 14.80
CA LEU A 30 -9.47 -6.85 14.53
C LEU A 30 -10.50 -5.95 15.22
N ASP A 31 -10.31 -5.61 16.50
CA ASP A 31 -11.26 -4.78 17.25
C ASP A 31 -11.26 -3.32 16.80
N GLU A 32 -10.09 -2.76 16.47
CA GLU A 32 -9.98 -1.40 15.96
C GLU A 32 -10.46 -1.26 14.50
N ASN A 33 -10.19 -2.24 13.64
CA ASN A 33 -10.73 -2.28 12.29
C ASN A 33 -12.26 -2.49 12.33
N ASN A 34 -12.78 -3.25 13.30
CA ASN A 34 -14.21 -3.37 13.55
C ASN A 34 -14.80 -2.06 14.10
N GLN A 35 -14.11 -1.31 14.95
CA GLN A 35 -14.52 0.02 15.40
C GLN A 35 -14.54 1.02 14.24
N TYR A 36 -13.46 1.10 13.45
CA TYR A 36 -13.41 1.96 12.26
C TYR A 36 -14.48 1.56 11.22
N PHE A 37 -14.75 0.26 11.08
CA PHE A 37 -15.87 -0.25 10.29
C PHE A 37 -17.23 0.23 10.83
N ASN A 38 -17.43 0.19 12.15
CA ASN A 38 -18.66 0.62 12.78
C ASN A 38 -18.89 2.14 12.68
N GLU A 39 -17.81 2.93 12.67
CA GLU A 39 -17.87 4.40 12.56
C GLU A 39 -18.05 4.89 11.12
N ILE A 40 -17.34 4.27 10.15
CA ILE A 40 -17.29 4.73 8.74
C ILE A 40 -18.17 3.89 7.81
N GLY A 41 -18.64 2.72 8.28
CA GLY A 41 -19.51 1.81 7.54
C GLY A 41 -18.83 0.99 6.43
N LYS A 42 -17.49 1.01 6.33
CA LYS A 42 -16.74 0.29 5.29
C LYS A 42 -15.48 -0.38 5.81
N ASN A 43 -15.32 -1.67 5.49
CA ASN A 43 -14.19 -2.45 5.97
C ASN A 43 -12.95 -2.09 5.16
N LEU A 44 -11.85 -1.78 5.83
CA LEU A 44 -10.59 -1.47 5.17
C LEU A 44 -9.99 -2.68 4.46
N GLY A 45 -10.45 -3.90 4.73
CA GLY A 45 -10.03 -5.12 4.05
C GLY A 45 -8.51 -5.27 4.05
N LEU A 46 -7.87 -4.77 5.12
CA LEU A 46 -6.44 -4.60 5.23
C LEU A 46 -5.70 -5.94 5.09
N GLU A 47 -6.33 -7.04 5.49
CA GLU A 47 -5.84 -8.41 5.28
C GLU A 47 -5.51 -8.68 3.79
N ARG A 48 -6.29 -8.11 2.87
CA ARG A 48 -6.09 -8.26 1.42
C ARG A 48 -4.89 -7.49 0.89
N TYR A 49 -4.40 -6.50 1.62
CA TYR A 49 -3.25 -5.69 1.24
C TYR A 49 -1.97 -6.11 1.98
N THR A 50 -2.08 -7.07 2.90
CA THR A 50 -0.92 -7.82 3.40
C THR A 50 -0.47 -8.91 2.43
N SER A 51 -1.24 -9.18 1.37
CA SER A 51 -0.81 -9.92 0.20
C SER A 51 -0.44 -8.94 -0.93
N THR A 52 0.53 -9.33 -1.76
CA THR A 52 1.02 -8.51 -2.89
C THR A 52 0.17 -8.73 -4.15
N GLU A 53 -0.92 -9.48 -4.03
CA GLU A 53 -1.74 -9.94 -5.16
C GLU A 53 -2.59 -8.81 -5.76
N HIS A 54 -3.03 -7.86 -4.93
CA HIS A 54 -3.98 -6.82 -5.32
C HIS A 54 -3.33 -5.44 -5.41
N ASN A 55 -3.67 -4.70 -6.46
CA ASN A 55 -3.43 -3.25 -6.47
C ASN A 55 -4.31 -2.59 -5.42
N VAL A 56 -3.73 -1.64 -4.68
CA VAL A 56 -4.49 -0.75 -3.81
C VAL A 56 -4.93 0.48 -4.62
N THR A 57 -6.18 0.91 -4.46
CA THR A 57 -6.65 2.16 -5.06
C THR A 57 -6.20 3.36 -4.22
N CYS A 58 -6.04 4.54 -4.82
CA CYS A 58 -5.63 5.74 -4.07
C CYS A 58 -6.60 6.08 -2.92
N SER A 59 -7.91 5.95 -3.13
CA SER A 59 -8.91 6.18 -2.08
C SER A 59 -8.77 5.19 -0.92
N LYS A 60 -8.42 3.94 -1.22
CA LYS A 60 -8.17 2.94 -0.18
C LYS A 60 -6.89 3.25 0.57
N LEU A 61 -5.83 3.61 -0.14
CA LEU A 61 -4.57 4.00 0.47
C LEU A 61 -4.74 5.19 1.41
N PHE A 62 -5.52 6.20 1.01
CA PHE A 62 -5.86 7.33 1.87
C PHE A 62 -6.57 6.86 3.15
N ALA A 63 -7.59 6.00 3.02
CA ALA A 63 -8.31 5.49 4.19
C ALA A 63 -7.41 4.63 5.12
N ILE A 64 -6.41 3.95 4.57
CA ILE A 64 -5.38 3.25 5.36
C ILE A 64 -4.51 4.25 6.12
N CYS A 65 -4.06 5.30 5.44
CA CYS A 65 -3.26 6.36 6.06
C CYS A 65 -4.02 7.05 7.21
N ASP A 66 -5.29 7.37 6.97
CA ASP A 66 -6.20 7.97 7.96
C ASP A 66 -6.35 7.06 9.20
N PHE A 67 -6.60 5.77 9.00
CA PHE A 67 -6.72 4.78 10.08
C PHE A 67 -5.44 4.61 10.93
N PHE A 68 -4.27 4.72 10.31
CA PHE A 68 -2.98 4.66 10.99
C PHE A 68 -2.49 6.04 11.45
N GLU A 69 -3.30 7.08 11.28
CA GLU A 69 -2.98 8.46 11.66
C GLU A 69 -1.64 8.94 11.07
N ILE A 70 -1.32 8.51 9.84
CA ILE A 70 -0.10 8.87 9.11
C ILE A 70 -0.45 9.69 7.87
N SER A 71 0.35 10.70 7.53
CA SER A 71 0.13 11.42 6.28
C SER A 71 0.45 10.54 5.06
N MET A 72 -0.24 10.77 3.93
CA MET A 72 0.08 10.05 2.69
C MET A 72 1.54 10.26 2.25
N SER A 73 2.10 11.45 2.48
CA SER A 73 3.50 11.76 2.18
C SER A 73 4.46 10.89 2.98
N GLU A 74 4.25 10.76 4.29
CA GLU A 74 5.08 9.91 5.16
C GLU A 74 4.93 8.43 4.79
N PHE A 75 3.72 8.01 4.45
CA PHE A 75 3.49 6.64 3.96
C PHE A 75 4.34 6.35 2.71
N PHE A 76 4.35 7.24 1.72
CA PHE A 76 5.15 7.03 0.50
C PHE A 76 6.66 7.12 0.75
N ILE A 77 7.11 7.94 1.71
CA ILE A 77 8.51 7.91 2.16
C ILE A 77 8.88 6.52 2.68
N LYS A 78 8.07 5.94 3.57
CA LYS A 78 8.28 4.58 4.09
C LYS A 78 8.27 3.53 2.96
N VAL A 79 7.41 3.70 1.94
CA VAL A 79 7.38 2.80 0.76
C VAL A 79 8.68 2.86 -0.03
N GLU A 80 9.21 4.05 -0.30
CA GLU A 80 10.51 4.22 -0.96
C GLU A 80 11.66 3.68 -0.10
N GLU A 81 11.57 3.79 1.22
CA GLU A 81 12.53 3.19 2.15
C GLU A 81 12.55 1.67 2.07
N LYS A 82 11.39 1.02 1.95
CA LYS A 82 11.27 -0.43 1.75
C LYS A 82 11.85 -0.89 0.43
N ASN A 83 11.70 -0.11 -0.63
CA ASN A 83 12.28 -0.44 -1.93
C ASN A 83 12.85 0.79 -2.63
N GLN A 84 14.18 0.94 -2.52
CA GLN A 84 14.92 2.06 -3.11
C GLN A 84 14.81 2.16 -4.63
N LEU A 85 14.38 1.09 -5.33
CA LEU A 85 14.11 1.15 -6.77
C LEU A 85 12.90 2.03 -7.11
N LEU A 86 12.00 2.26 -6.15
CA LEU A 86 10.83 3.12 -6.31
C LEU A 86 11.19 4.60 -6.23
N LYS A 87 12.29 4.94 -5.54
CA LYS A 87 12.81 6.31 -5.49
C LYS A 87 13.27 6.74 -6.87
N PHE A 88 12.89 7.96 -7.26
CA PHE A 88 13.20 8.47 -8.58
C PHE A 88 14.73 8.48 -8.84
N ASP A 89 15.14 7.87 -9.95
CA ASP A 89 16.50 7.89 -10.46
C ASP A 89 16.46 8.09 -11.98
N LYS A 90 17.17 9.12 -12.46
CA LYS A 90 17.21 9.49 -13.88
C LYS A 90 17.78 8.36 -14.75
N GLN A 91 18.69 7.54 -14.22
CA GLN A 91 19.27 6.42 -14.96
C GLN A 91 18.28 5.29 -15.19
N ARG A 92 17.31 5.11 -14.27
CA ARG A 92 16.30 4.04 -14.30
C ARG A 92 14.91 4.53 -14.72
N GLN A 93 14.79 5.75 -15.25
CA GLN A 93 13.51 6.37 -15.52
C GLN A 93 12.64 5.51 -16.46
N GLY A 94 11.48 5.10 -15.96
CA GLY A 94 10.49 4.33 -16.70
C GLY A 94 10.83 2.85 -16.91
N GLU A 95 11.91 2.32 -16.34
CA GLU A 95 12.28 0.90 -16.47
C GLU A 95 11.19 -0.02 -15.90
N LEU A 96 10.77 0.22 -14.65
CA LEU A 96 9.72 -0.56 -13.99
C LEU A 96 8.38 -0.46 -14.71
N VAL A 97 8.04 0.73 -15.20
CA VAL A 97 6.80 0.97 -15.96
C VAL A 97 6.82 0.19 -17.28
N LYS A 98 7.92 0.29 -18.06
CA LYS A 98 8.09 -0.47 -19.31
C LYS A 98 8.05 -1.99 -19.08
N LYS A 99 8.66 -2.47 -17.99
CA LYS A 99 8.62 -3.89 -17.58
C LYS A 99 7.19 -4.33 -17.31
N ALA A 100 6.42 -3.54 -16.55
CA ALA A 100 5.02 -3.85 -16.25
C ALA A 100 4.16 -3.94 -17.52
N TYR A 101 4.29 -2.98 -18.44
CA TYR A 101 3.51 -2.99 -19.69
C TYR A 101 3.85 -4.15 -20.63
N ARG A 102 5.10 -4.64 -20.64
CA ARG A 102 5.47 -5.83 -21.45
C ARG A 102 4.85 -7.13 -20.94
N ASN A 103 4.53 -7.18 -19.64
CA ASN A 103 4.02 -8.37 -18.97
C ASN A 103 2.49 -8.35 -18.79
N MET A 104 1.80 -7.35 -19.34
CA MET A 104 0.34 -7.21 -19.29
C MET A 104 -0.36 -8.10 -20.31
#